data_AF-A0A519CIY5-F1
#
_entry.id   AF-A0A519CIY5-F1
#
_cell.length_a   1.000
_cell.length_b   1.000
_cell.length_c   1.000
_cell.angle_alpha   90.00
_cell.angle_beta   90.00
_cell.angle_gamma   90.00
#
_symmetry.space_group_name_H-M   'P 1'
#
loop_
_entity.id
_entity.type
_entity.pdbx_description
1 polymer ?
#
loop_
_entity_poly.entity_id
_entity_poly.type
_entity_poly.pdbx_seq_one_letter_code
_entity_poly.pdbx_strand_id
1 'polypeptide(L)'
;MEFSTIGAEDNLVEAKTRLENCECLIVFGKEEIVGVITSDMLDDSKTCGQAMEMDILVDPSVEKAASWKPLFIVITVDGEPMAVSRGA
;
A
#
# COMPACT_ATOMS: atom_id res chain seq x y z
N MET A 1 7.21 -1.46 -8.58
CA MET A 1 6.71 -0.07 -8.62
C MET A 1 7.56 0.73 -7.65
N GLU A 2 7.86 1.99 -7.95
CA GLU A 2 8.48 2.90 -6.99
C GLU A 2 7.47 3.28 -5.92
N PHE A 3 7.87 3.20 -4.65
CA PHE A 3 6.95 3.43 -3.54
C PHE A 3 7.59 4.23 -2.40
N SER A 4 6.73 4.78 -1.56
CA SER A 4 7.10 5.27 -0.23
C SER A 4 6.16 4.66 0.81
N THR A 5 6.37 4.94 2.09
CA THR A 5 5.52 4.46 3.19
C THR A 5 4.74 5.61 3.78
N ILE A 6 3.59 5.34 4.42
CA ILE A 6 2.79 6.34 5.12
C ILE A 6 1.97 5.67 6.24
N GLY A 7 1.65 6.40 7.30
CA GLY A 7 0.77 5.91 8.36
C GLY A 7 -0.70 6.00 7.97
N ALA A 8 -1.52 5.07 8.45
CA ALA A 8 -2.97 5.07 8.24
C ALA A 8 -3.67 6.29 8.87
N GLU A 9 -3.07 6.87 9.91
CA GLU A 9 -3.56 8.06 10.61
C GLU A 9 -3.10 9.38 9.96
N ASP A 10 -2.16 9.32 9.00
CA ASP A 10 -1.67 10.50 8.30
C ASP A 10 -2.76 11.10 7.39
N ASN A 11 -2.60 12.39 7.08
CA ASN A 11 -3.54 13.12 6.24
C ASN A 11 -3.26 12.94 4.74
N LEU A 12 -4.27 13.16 3.92
CA LEU A 12 -4.16 13.00 2.46
C LEU A 12 -3.26 14.06 1.78
N VAL A 13 -3.00 15.20 2.42
CA VAL A 13 -2.13 16.23 1.82
C VAL A 13 -0.70 15.72 1.77
N GLU A 14 -0.23 15.09 2.85
CA GLU A 14 1.07 14.44 2.88
C GLU A 14 1.17 13.28 1.89
N ALA A 15 0.11 12.46 1.80
CA ALA A 15 0.03 11.38 0.83
C ALA A 15 0.16 11.90 -0.62
N LYS A 16 -0.57 12.97 -0.96
CA LYS A 16 -0.51 13.63 -2.27
C LYS A 16 0.91 14.07 -2.61
N THR A 17 1.57 14.78 -1.71
CA THR A 17 2.95 15.25 -1.91
C THR A 17 3.94 14.10 -2.13
N ARG A 18 3.82 12.99 -1.38
CA ARG A 18 4.70 11.84 -1.57
C ARG A 18 4.47 11.15 -2.93
N LEU A 19 3.21 11.06 -3.37
CA LEU A 19 2.83 10.47 -4.65
C LEU A 19 3.24 11.31 -5.86
N GLU A 20 3.67 12.57 -5.69
CA GLU A 20 4.31 13.32 -6.77
C GLU A 20 5.67 12.72 -7.19
N ASN A 21 6.29 11.92 -6.31
CA ASN A 21 7.64 11.37 -6.50
C ASN A 21 7.68 9.83 -6.50
N CYS A 22 6.54 9.15 -6.41
CA CYS A 22 6.46 7.69 -6.44
C CYS A 22 5.12 7.21 -7.00
N GLU A 23 5.03 5.95 -7.39
CA GLU A 23 3.82 5.39 -8.02
C GLU A 23 2.74 5.01 -6.99
N CYS A 24 3.15 4.66 -5.77
CA CYS A 24 2.23 4.27 -4.70
C CYS A 24 2.81 4.47 -3.29
N LEU A 25 1.94 4.46 -2.28
CA LEU A 25 2.29 4.47 -0.87
C LEU A 25 1.86 3.17 -0.21
N ILE A 26 2.75 2.56 0.57
CA ILE A 26 2.43 1.44 1.45
C ILE A 26 1.95 2.00 2.78
N VAL A 27 0.76 1.59 3.20
CA VAL A 27 0.10 2.12 4.39
C VAL A 27 0.35 1.21 5.58
N PHE A 28 0.94 1.78 6.62
CA PHE A 28 1.12 1.13 7.92
C PHE A 28 -0.03 1.46 8.86
N GLY A 29 -0.62 0.42 9.45
CA GLY A 29 -1.44 0.53 10.64
C GLY A 29 -0.57 0.72 11.89
N LYS A 30 -1.02 0.21 13.03
CA LYS A 30 -0.25 0.31 14.28
C LYS A 30 1.00 -0.56 14.30
N GLU A 31 0.93 -1.76 13.73
CA GLU A 31 2.00 -2.76 13.79
C GLU A 31 2.19 -3.53 12.48
N GLU A 32 1.36 -3.29 11.47
CA GLU A 32 1.35 -4.08 10.24
C GLU A 32 1.01 -3.22 9.01
N ILE A 33 1.38 -3.72 7.84
CA ILE A 33 0.97 -3.15 6.56
C ILE A 33 -0.49 -3.51 6.31
N VAL A 34 -1.32 -2.50 6.09
CA VAL A 34 -2.78 -2.66 5.99
C VAL A 34 -3.34 -2.33 4.62
N GLY A 35 -2.57 -1.65 3.78
CA GLY A 35 -3.05 -1.25 2.46
C GLY A 35 -2.00 -0.57 1.58
N VAL A 36 -2.44 -0.20 0.38
CA VAL A 36 -1.66 0.58 -0.60
C VAL A 36 -2.51 1.73 -1.12
N ILE A 37 -1.93 2.91 -1.28
CA ILE A 37 -2.57 4.08 -1.92
C ILE A 37 -1.88 4.36 -3.24
N THR A 38 -2.67 4.63 -4.28
CA THR A 38 -2.19 5.17 -5.57
C THR A 38 -2.75 6.58 -5.78
N SER A 39 -2.23 7.31 -6.76
CA SER A 39 -2.70 8.65 -7.12
C SER A 39 -4.22 8.72 -7.32
N ASP A 40 -4.81 7.63 -7.82
CA ASP A 40 -6.20 7.56 -8.24
C ASP A 40 -7.18 7.35 -7.07
N MET A 41 -6.66 7.09 -5.86
CA MET A 41 -7.44 6.75 -4.67
C MET A 41 -7.64 7.95 -3.72
N LEU A 42 -7.10 9.11 -4.07
CA LEU A 42 -7.06 10.30 -3.21
C LEU A 42 -8.32 11.19 -3.36
N ASP A 43 -9.49 10.57 -3.26
CA ASP A 43 -10.81 11.24 -3.30
C ASP A 43 -11.40 11.39 -1.89
N ASP A 44 -11.96 12.58 -1.59
CA ASP A 44 -12.82 13.04 -0.45
C ASP A 44 -12.69 12.37 0.94
N SER A 45 -11.63 11.61 1.20
CA SER A 45 -11.38 10.86 2.42
C SER A 45 -10.67 11.74 3.45
N LYS A 46 -10.81 11.41 4.74
CA LYS A 46 -10.17 12.22 5.81
C LYS A 46 -8.76 11.76 6.13
N THR A 47 -8.48 10.45 6.07
CA THR A 47 -7.17 9.86 6.40
C THR A 47 -6.71 8.87 5.35
N CYS A 48 -5.41 8.57 5.33
CA CYS A 48 -4.80 7.58 4.45
C CYS A 48 -5.43 6.19 4.63
N GLY A 49 -5.69 5.80 5.88
CA GLY A 49 -6.34 4.52 6.19
C GLY A 49 -7.75 4.35 5.63
N GLN A 50 -8.44 5.45 5.32
CA GLN A 50 -9.76 5.41 4.66
C GLN A 50 -9.67 5.39 3.13
N ALA A 51 -8.58 5.92 2.57
CA ALA A 51 -8.37 6.01 1.13
C ALA A 51 -7.64 4.79 0.54
N MET A 52 -7.04 3.95 1.38
CA MET A 52 -6.19 2.84 0.93
C MET A 52 -6.98 1.69 0.29
N GLU A 53 -6.36 1.04 -0.69
CA GLU A 53 -6.74 -0.28 -1.16
C GLU A 53 -6.33 -1.33 -0.13
N MET A 54 -7.27 -2.20 0.23
CA MET A 54 -7.09 -3.27 1.21
C MET A 54 -6.97 -4.65 0.56
N ASP A 55 -7.25 -4.77 -0.74
CA ASP A 55 -7.03 -5.98 -1.52
C ASP A 55 -5.53 -6.18 -1.81
N ILE A 56 -4.80 -6.49 -0.74
CA ILE A 56 -3.36 -6.67 -0.74
C ILE A 56 -2.98 -8.00 -0.07
N LEU A 57 -1.85 -8.56 -0.48
CA LEU A 57 -1.17 -9.60 0.29
C LEU A 57 0.25 -9.17 0.65
N VAL A 58 0.60 -9.38 1.91
CA VAL A 58 1.95 -9.16 2.44
C VAL A 58 2.65 -10.52 2.56
N ASP A 59 3.82 -10.65 1.94
CA ASP A 59 4.63 -11.88 1.88
C ASP A 59 3.85 -13.17 1.54
N PRO A 60 2.98 -13.18 0.51
CA PRO A 60 2.24 -14.37 0.17
C PRO A 60 3.15 -15.45 -0.44
N SER A 61 2.78 -16.72 -0.24
CA SER A 61 3.30 -17.79 -1.09
C SER A 61 2.77 -17.65 -2.52
N VAL A 62 3.50 -18.21 -3.49
CA VAL A 62 3.11 -18.19 -4.91
C VAL A 62 1.71 -18.79 -5.12
N GLU A 63 1.41 -19.89 -4.43
CA GLU A 63 0.09 -20.54 -4.50
C GLU A 63 -1.02 -19.65 -3.96
N LYS A 64 -0.78 -18.95 -2.84
CA LYS A 64 -1.75 -18.04 -2.25
C LYS A 64 -2.01 -16.85 -3.16
N ALA A 65 -0.96 -16.25 -3.72
CA ALA A 65 -1.08 -15.17 -4.68
C ALA A 65 -1.86 -15.58 -5.93
N ALA A 66 -1.58 -16.77 -6.49
CA ALA A 66 -2.28 -17.29 -7.67
C ALA A 66 -3.76 -17.62 -7.42
N SER A 67 -4.09 -18.06 -6.20
CA SER A 67 -5.47 -18.38 -5.81
C SER A 67 -6.31 -17.13 -5.55
N TRP A 68 -5.75 -16.18 -4.81
CA TRP A 68 -6.50 -15.01 -4.33
C TRP A 68 -6.49 -13.84 -5.33
N LYS A 69 -5.45 -13.75 -6.17
CA LYS A 69 -5.28 -12.71 -7.19
C LYS A 69 -5.50 -11.30 -6.63
N PRO A 70 -4.73 -10.89 -5.60
CA PRO A 70 -4.91 -9.59 -4.99
C PRO A 70 -4.60 -8.46 -5.97
N LEU A 71 -5.06 -7.25 -5.70
CA LEU A 71 -4.68 -6.09 -6.51
C LEU A 71 -3.20 -5.72 -6.31
N PHE A 72 -2.68 -5.89 -5.10
CA PHE A 72 -1.27 -5.63 -4.79
C PHE A 72 -0.62 -6.76 -3.99
N ILE A 73 0.68 -6.93 -4.21
CA ILE A 73 1.54 -7.80 -3.41
C ILE A 73 2.67 -6.95 -2.85
N VAL A 74 2.89 -7.05 -1.55
CA VAL A 74 3.98 -6.38 -0.83
C VAL A 74 4.94 -7.44 -0.31
N ILE A 75 6.24 -7.25 -0.56
CA ILE A 75 7.31 -8.10 -0.05
C ILE A 75 8.09 -7.33 1.00
N THR A 76 8.30 -7.94 2.16
CA THR A 76 9.04 -7.34 3.27
C THR A 76 10.36 -8.08 3.53
N VAL A 77 11.32 -7.37 4.14
CA VAL A 77 12.53 -7.93 4.73
C VAL A 77 12.66 -7.34 6.12
N ASP A 78 12.75 -8.20 7.13
CA ASP A 78 12.78 -7.81 8.55
C ASP A 78 11.61 -6.89 8.97
N GLY A 79 10.45 -7.06 8.34
CA GLY A 79 9.24 -6.29 8.62
C GLY A 79 9.13 -4.96 7.86
N GLU A 80 10.16 -4.57 7.11
CA GLU A 80 10.18 -3.37 6.30
C GLU A 80 9.83 -3.68 4.84
N PRO A 81 8.96 -2.91 4.18
CA PRO A 81 8.61 -3.13 2.79
C PRO A 81 9.81 -2.88 1.88
N MET A 82 10.10 -3.85 1.03
CA MET A 82 11.21 -3.81 0.07
C MET A 82 10.71 -3.72 -1.37
N ALA A 83 9.54 -4.28 -1.67
CA ALA A 83 8.96 -4.24 -3.00
C ALA A 83 7.45 -4.25 -2.96
N VAL A 84 6.84 -3.59 -3.94
CA VAL A 84 5.41 -3.66 -4.23
C VAL A 84 5.18 -3.85 -5.73
N SER A 85 4.27 -4.76 -6.05
CA SER A 85 3.82 -5.05 -7.40
C SER A 85 2.31 -5.18 -7.46
N ARG A 86 1.74 -5.04 -8.65
CA ARG A 86 0.35 -5.44 -8.92
C ARG A 86 0.26 -6.97 -8.83
N GLY A 87 -0.83 -7.49 -8.28
CA GLY A 87 -1.10 -8.92 -8.39
C GLY A 87 -1.55 -9.29 -9.81
N ALA A 88 -1.37 -10.56 -10.16
CA ALA A 88 -1.55 -11.12 -11.50
C ALA A 88 -2.73 -12.10 -11.56
#